data_AF-F0EZT2-F1
#
_entry.id   AF-F0EZT2-F1
#
_cell.length_a   1.000
_cell.length_b   1.000
_cell.length_c   1.000
_cell.angle_alpha   90.00
_cell.angle_beta   90.00
_cell.angle_gamma   90.00
#
_symmetry.space_group_name_H-M   'P 1'
#
loop_
_entity.id
_entity.type
_entity.pdbx_description
1 polymer ?
#
loop_
_entity_poly.entity_id
_entity_poly.type
_entity_poly.pdbx_seq_one_letter_code
_entity_poly.pdbx_strand_id
1 'polypeptide(L)'
;MKPIKHDNPQAIPAKRYFSIDEACAVLDIDRAQLMEWQRQEGMLLGKGANTLTRLDVLKLRQLRHSIGDYFARGSLDAQGNPVIGADEMREHLAGLLGDIEKTLAN
;
A
#
# COMPACT_ATOMS: atom_id res chain seq x y z
N MET A 1 4.01 -3.11 -21.92
CA MET A 1 4.08 -2.04 -20.90
C MET A 1 2.68 -1.82 -20.34
N LYS A 2 2.45 -2.12 -19.06
CA LYS A 2 1.21 -1.73 -18.38
C LYS A 2 1.37 -0.26 -17.91
N PRO A 3 0.38 0.61 -18.12
CA PRO A 3 0.48 2.00 -17.69
C PRO A 3 0.53 2.08 -16.16
N ILE A 4 1.47 2.86 -15.64
CA ILE A 4 1.53 3.25 -14.23
C ILE A 4 0.31 4.16 -13.99
N LYS A 5 -0.74 3.62 -13.36
CA LYS A 5 -1.91 4.40 -12.95
C LYS A 5 -1.47 5.29 -11.79
N HIS A 6 -1.46 6.60 -12.00
CA HIS A 6 -1.52 7.52 -10.87
C HIS A 6 -2.86 7.26 -10.17
N ASP A 7 -2.81 6.73 -8.95
CA ASP A 7 -3.98 6.51 -8.12
C ASP A 7 -4.65 7.86 -7.84
N ASN A 8 -5.61 8.24 -8.68
CA ASN A 8 -6.65 9.14 -8.23
C ASN A 8 -7.39 8.35 -7.14
N PRO A 9 -7.36 8.79 -5.87
CA PRO A 9 -7.94 7.99 -4.82
C PRO A 9 -9.42 7.80 -5.11
N GLN A 10 -9.80 6.54 -5.34
CA GLN A 10 -11.15 6.15 -5.64
C GLN A 10 -12.09 6.79 -4.60
N ALA A 11 -13.10 7.53 -5.07
CA ALA A 11 -13.97 8.29 -4.19
C ALA A 11 -14.66 7.33 -3.23
N ILE A 12 -14.34 7.42 -1.94
CA ILE A 12 -14.96 6.57 -0.91
C ILE A 12 -16.45 6.94 -0.86
N PRO A 13 -17.37 5.98 -1.11
CA PRO A 13 -18.80 6.23 -1.06
C PRO A 13 -19.23 6.89 0.25
N ALA A 14 -20.26 7.74 0.20
CA ALA A 14 -20.84 8.38 1.39
C ALA A 14 -21.73 7.41 2.18
N LYS A 15 -21.19 6.24 2.56
CA LYS A 15 -21.86 5.18 3.33
C LYS A 15 -21.30 5.14 4.75
N ARG A 16 -22.13 4.81 5.74
CA ARG A 16 -21.71 4.74 7.16
C ARG A 16 -20.94 3.46 7.49
N TYR A 17 -21.33 2.35 6.85
CA TYR A 17 -20.83 1.01 7.13
C TYR A 17 -20.46 0.31 5.83
N PHE A 18 -19.36 -0.41 5.84
CA PHE A 18 -18.83 -1.18 4.73
C PHE A 18 -18.62 -2.60 5.19
N SER A 19 -18.89 -3.59 4.34
CA SER A 19 -18.32 -4.92 4.58
C SER A 19 -16.81 -4.88 4.36
N ILE A 20 -16.09 -5.88 4.87
CA ILE A 20 -14.65 -6.03 4.60
C ILE A 20 -14.41 -6.12 3.08
N ASP A 21 -15.20 -6.92 2.37
CA ASP A 21 -15.09 -7.09 0.92
C ASP A 21 -15.34 -5.78 0.15
N GLU A 22 -16.36 -5.01 0.56
CA GLU A 22 -16.63 -3.69 -0.03
C GLU A 22 -15.46 -2.72 0.22
N ALA A 23 -14.89 -2.70 1.43
CA ALA A 23 -13.77 -1.82 1.74
C ALA A 23 -12.50 -2.20 0.97
N CYS A 24 -12.20 -3.49 0.86
CA CYS A 24 -11.11 -4.01 0.03
C CYS A 24 -11.26 -3.60 -1.43
N ALA A 25 -12.47 -3.75 -2.00
CA ALA A 25 -12.75 -3.36 -3.38
C ALA A 25 -12.63 -1.85 -3.62
N VAL A 26 -13.04 -1.01 -2.65
CA VAL A 26 -12.92 0.45 -2.75
C VAL A 26 -11.46 0.92 -2.66
N LEU A 27 -10.61 0.18 -1.97
CA LEU A 27 -9.22 0.55 -1.72
C LEU A 27 -8.22 -0.22 -2.58
N ASP A 28 -8.69 -1.13 -3.44
CA ASP A 28 -7.84 -2.02 -4.24
C ASP A 28 -6.82 -2.78 -3.38
N ILE A 29 -7.29 -3.31 -2.24
CA ILE A 29 -6.50 -4.12 -1.30
C ILE A 29 -6.98 -5.56 -1.36
N ASP A 30 -6.08 -6.53 -1.37
CA ASP A 30 -6.43 -7.94 -1.27
C ASP A 30 -6.92 -8.28 0.15
N ARG A 31 -8.03 -9.03 0.25
CA ARG A 31 -8.62 -9.39 1.54
C ARG A 31 -7.71 -10.25 2.40
N ALA A 32 -6.99 -11.22 1.81
CA ALA A 32 -6.12 -12.10 2.55
C ALA A 32 -4.92 -11.33 3.10
N GLN A 33 -4.36 -10.41 2.29
CA GLN A 33 -3.32 -9.48 2.74
C GLN A 33 -3.80 -8.62 3.92
N LEU A 34 -5.00 -8.05 3.82
CA LEU A 34 -5.56 -7.25 4.91
C LEU A 34 -5.72 -8.08 6.20
N MET A 35 -6.29 -9.29 6.12
CA MET A 35 -6.47 -10.15 7.30
C MET A 35 -5.15 -10.54 7.95
N GLU A 36 -4.14 -10.88 7.16
CA GLU A 36 -2.81 -11.21 7.67
C GLU A 36 -2.16 -10.00 8.33
N TRP A 37 -2.21 -8.83 7.69
CA TRP A 37 -1.67 -7.59 8.25
C TRP A 37 -2.33 -7.22 9.58
N GLN A 38 -3.66 -7.37 9.69
CA GLN A 38 -4.39 -7.14 10.95
C GLN A 38 -3.98 -8.11 12.06
N ARG A 39 -3.68 -9.36 11.71
CA ARG A 39 -3.20 -10.38 12.67
C ARG A 39 -1.81 -10.04 13.21
N GLN A 40 -0.94 -9.48 12.35
CA GLN A 40 0.44 -9.13 12.69
C GLN A 40 0.55 -7.83 13.48
N GLU A 41 -0.12 -6.77 13.05
CA GLU A 41 -0.09 -5.45 13.70
C GLU A 41 -1.00 -5.38 14.95
N GLY A 42 -1.77 -6.43 15.23
CA GLY A 42 -2.72 -6.48 16.35
C GLY A 42 -3.91 -5.52 16.22
N MET A 43 -4.08 -4.88 15.06
CA MET A 43 -5.12 -3.88 14.82
C MET A 43 -6.36 -4.52 14.18
N LEU A 44 -7.30 -4.96 15.02
CA LEU A 44 -8.62 -5.42 14.58
C LEU A 44 -9.50 -4.22 14.22
N LEU A 45 -9.62 -3.95 12.92
CA LEU A 45 -10.62 -3.01 12.40
C LEU A 45 -11.97 -3.71 12.29
N GLY A 46 -13.03 -3.02 12.68
CA GLY A 46 -14.39 -3.53 12.70
C GLY A 46 -14.81 -4.02 14.09
N LYS A 47 -16.03 -3.66 14.50
CA LYS A 47 -16.59 -4.04 15.80
C LYS A 47 -17.03 -5.51 15.83
N GLY A 48 -16.10 -6.46 15.77
CA GLY A 48 -16.36 -7.92 15.94
C GLY A 48 -17.35 -8.56 14.95
N ALA A 49 -17.93 -7.79 14.03
CA ALA A 49 -19.06 -8.20 13.21
C ALA A 49 -18.80 -7.80 11.74
N ASN A 50 -17.69 -8.24 11.13
CA ASN A 50 -17.40 -8.13 9.67
C ASN A 50 -17.72 -6.78 8.98
N THR A 51 -17.85 -5.70 9.75
CA THR A 51 -18.38 -4.41 9.29
C THR A 51 -17.44 -3.31 9.75
N LEU A 52 -17.01 -2.50 8.80
CA LEU A 52 -16.11 -1.37 8.96
C LEU A 52 -16.93 -0.08 8.93
N THR A 53 -16.63 0.84 9.84
CA THR A 53 -17.19 2.19 9.74
C THR A 53 -16.48 2.97 8.64
N ARG A 54 -17.09 4.07 8.18
CA ARG A 54 -16.41 4.99 7.25
C ARG A 54 -15.06 5.48 7.78
N LEU A 55 -14.92 5.66 9.09
CA LEU A 55 -13.66 6.05 9.71
C LEU A 55 -12.61 4.94 9.56
N ASP A 56 -13.00 3.68 9.72
CA ASP A 56 -12.09 2.54 9.52
C ASP A 56 -11.62 2.44 8.08
N VAL A 57 -12.51 2.68 7.11
CA VAL A 57 -12.15 2.71 5.67
C VAL A 57 -11.20 3.87 5.36
N LEU A 58 -11.38 5.03 5.98
CA LEU A 58 -10.46 6.16 5.83
C LEU A 58 -9.08 5.86 6.43
N LYS A 59 -9.03 5.19 7.59
CA LYS A 59 -7.77 4.72 8.18
C LYS A 59 -7.08 3.70 7.28
N LEU A 60 -7.81 2.72 6.76
CA LEU A 60 -7.28 1.75 5.80
C LEU A 60 -6.71 2.42 4.55
N ARG A 61 -7.37 3.46 4.04
CA ARG A 61 -6.85 4.23 2.91
C ARG A 61 -5.51 4.88 3.21
N GLN A 62 -5.32 5.40 4.43
CA GLN A 62 -4.03 5.99 4.85
C GLN A 62 -2.95 4.92 4.97
N LEU A 63 -3.32 3.71 5.43
CA LEU A 63 -2.41 2.59 5.66
C LEU A 63 -2.16 1.73 4.41
N ARG A 64 -2.94 1.91 3.34
CA ARG A 64 -2.88 1.12 2.09
C ARG A 64 -1.46 0.94 1.57
N HIS A 65 -0.66 2.01 1.56
CA HIS A 65 0.72 1.96 1.09
C HIS A 65 1.60 1.12 2.03
N SER A 66 1.46 1.28 3.35
CA SER A 66 2.19 0.47 4.34
C SER A 66 1.81 -1.01 4.27
N ILE A 67 0.54 -1.33 4.02
CA ILE A 67 0.08 -2.71 3.79
C ILE A 67 0.73 -3.25 2.51
N GLY A 68 0.70 -2.49 1.42
CA GLY A 68 1.36 -2.86 0.16
C GLY A 68 2.87 -3.11 0.33
N ASP A 69 3.57 -2.19 0.98
CA ASP A 69 5.01 -2.30 1.25
C ASP A 69 5.33 -3.51 2.13
N TYR A 70 4.49 -3.82 3.12
CA TYR A 70 4.63 -5.00 3.96
C TYR A 70 4.67 -6.29 3.14
N PHE A 71 3.77 -6.45 2.16
CA PHE A 71 3.70 -7.64 1.30
C PHE A 71 4.63 -7.57 0.08
N ALA A 72 5.13 -6.39 -0.27
CA ALA A 72 6.17 -6.23 -1.28
C ALA A 72 7.54 -6.73 -0.78
N ARG A 73 7.81 -6.71 0.53
CA ARG A 73 9.04 -7.25 1.13
C ARG A 73 9.21 -8.74 0.81
N GLY A 74 10.04 -9.03 -0.18
CA GLY A 74 10.34 -10.39 -0.65
C GLY A 74 9.45 -10.92 -1.77
N SER A 75 8.48 -10.14 -2.25
CA SER A 75 7.79 -10.47 -3.51
C SER A 75 8.75 -10.33 -4.68
N LEU A 76 8.66 -11.23 -5.67
CA LEU A 76 9.44 -11.13 -6.89
C LEU A 76 8.61 -10.44 -7.98
N ASP A 77 9.24 -9.58 -8.77
CA ASP A 77 8.67 -8.96 -9.96
C ASP A 77 8.42 -10.01 -11.06
N ALA A 78 7.90 -9.56 -12.21
CA ALA A 78 7.61 -10.44 -13.35
C ALA A 78 8.87 -11.08 -13.97
N GLN A 79 10.06 -10.67 -13.54
CA GLN A 79 11.37 -11.13 -13.98
C GLN A 79 12.08 -11.96 -12.91
N GLY A 80 11.46 -12.16 -11.74
CA GLY A 80 12.03 -12.95 -10.65
C GLY A 80 12.98 -12.16 -9.74
N ASN A 81 13.00 -10.83 -9.81
CA ASN A 81 13.83 -9.99 -8.94
C ASN A 81 13.02 -9.50 -7.72
N PRO A 82 13.63 -9.30 -6.55
CA PRO A 82 12.94 -8.71 -5.41
C PRO A 82 12.31 -7.37 -5.78
N VAL A 83 11.03 -7.20 -5.47
CA VAL A 83 10.35 -5.91 -5.54
C VAL A 83 11.01 -4.99 -4.50
N ILE A 84 11.73 -3.98 -4.98
CA ILE A 84 12.39 -2.99 -4.14
C ILE A 84 11.35 -2.22 -3.31
N GLY A 85 11.59 -2.10 -2.01
CA GLY A 85 10.72 -1.33 -1.12
C GLY A 85 10.80 0.17 -1.38
N ALA A 86 9.80 0.95 -0.97
CA ALA A 86 9.77 2.40 -1.20
C ALA A 86 10.96 3.15 -0.56
N ASP A 87 11.42 2.70 0.61
CA ASP A 87 12.58 3.30 1.28
C ASP A 87 13.90 2.94 0.58
N GLU A 88 14.03 1.69 0.13
CA GLU A 88 15.18 1.21 -0.64
C GLU A 88 15.28 1.93 -2.00
N MET A 89 14.15 2.15 -2.66
CA MET A 89 14.09 2.94 -3.90
C MET A 89 14.49 4.41 -3.65
N ARG A 90 14.11 4.99 -2.51
CA ARG A 90 14.49 6.37 -2.13
C ARG A 90 16.00 6.49 -1.89
N GLU A 91 16.59 5.54 -1.19
CA GLU A 91 18.04 5.49 -0.99
C GLU A 91 18.80 5.34 -2.32
N HIS A 92 18.34 4.45 -3.19
CA HIS A 92 18.94 4.25 -4.51
C HIS A 92 18.89 5.52 -5.38
N LEU A 93 17.74 6.23 -5.38
CA LEU A 93 17.58 7.48 -6.10
C LEU A 93 18.46 8.60 -5.54
N ALA A 94 18.59 8.69 -4.21
CA ALA A 94 19.47 9.66 -3.57
C ALA A 94 20.95 9.42 -3.92
N GLY A 95 21.37 8.14 -3.99
CA GLY A 95 22.70 7.77 -4.45
C GLY A 95 22.98 8.20 -5.89
N LEU A 96 22.06 7.89 -6.82
CA LEU A 96 22.19 8.31 -8.22
C LEU A 96 22.25 9.83 -8.38
N LEU A 97 21.45 10.57 -7.62
CA LEU A 97 21.49 12.03 -7.62
C LEU A 97 22.85 12.54 -7.16
N GLY A 98 23.40 11.99 -6.06
CA GLY A 98 24.71 12.38 -5.55
C GLY A 98 25.86 12.08 -6.52
N ASP A 99 25.78 10.98 -7.28
CA ASP A 99 26.77 10.64 -8.29
C ASP A 99 26.71 11.59 -9.50
N ILE A 100 25.50 11.99 -9.90
CA ILE A 100 25.29 13.02 -10.93
C ILE A 100 25.86 14.36 -10.47
N GLU A 101 25.56 14.78 -9.24
CA GLU A 101 26.08 16.03 -8.66
C GLU A 101 27.62 16.05 -8.61
N LYS A 102 28.26 14.95 -8.19
CA LYS A 102 29.73 14.82 -8.20
C LYS A 102 30.31 14.89 -9.61
N THR A 103 29.65 14.29 -10.59
CA THR A 103 30.10 14.29 -11.99
C THR A 103 29.99 15.68 -12.60
N LEU A 104 28.96 16.44 -12.24
CA LEU A 104 28.74 17.81 -12.72
C LEU A 104 29.56 18.87 -11.99
N ALA A 105 30.03 18.60 -10.77
CA ALA A 105 30.89 19.48 -10.00
C ALA A 105 32.37 19.44 -10.44
N ASN A 106 32.68 18.67 -11.49
CA ASN A 106 34.01 18.46 -12.03
C ASN A 106 34.21 19.20 -13.37
#